data_AF-A0AB38P0W8-F1
#
_entry.id   AF-A0AB38P0W8-F1
#
_cell.length_a   1.000
_cell.length_b   1.000
_cell.length_c   1.000
_cell.angle_alpha   90.00
_cell.angle_beta   90.00
_cell.angle_gamma   90.00
#
_symmetry.space_group_name_H-M   'P 1'
#
loop_
_entity.id
_entity.type
_entity.pdbx_description
1 polymer ?
#
loop_
_entity_poly.entity_id
_entity_poly.type
_entity_poly.pdbx_seq_one_letter_code
_entity_poly.pdbx_strand_id
1 'polypeptide(L)' 'MRTPAKQAGLWLIQFISFLTIFSVIYIVFPFEYLFDVYSDKVGFITETNWSDTVLFGILAVSVLMNTGLIFLIASVKRKG' A
#
# COMPACT_ATOMS: atom_id res chain seq x y z
N MET A 1 20.98 23.94 -6.68
CA MET A 1 21.22 22.58 -6.16
C MET A 1 20.10 22.20 -5.20
N ARG A 2 19.54 20.98 -5.28
CA ARG A 2 18.64 20.49 -4.22
C ARG A 2 19.51 20.19 -2.99
N THR A 3 19.22 20.80 -1.85
CA THR A 3 19.96 20.51 -0.61
C THR A 3 19.62 19.10 -0.13
N PRO A 4 20.56 18.38 0.51
CA PRO A 4 20.32 17.04 1.05
C PRO A 4 19.08 16.99 1.97
N ALA A 5 18.89 18.02 2.79
CA ALA A 5 17.72 18.16 3.67
C ALA A 5 16.39 18.18 2.89
N LYS A 6 16.33 18.87 1.74
CA LYS A 6 15.13 18.89 0.90
C LYS A 6 14.83 17.52 0.28
N GLN A 7 15.87 16.76 -0.06
CA GLN A 7 15.70 15.40 -0.59
C GLN A 7 15.22 14.44 0.49
N ALA A 8 15.78 14.52 1.70
CA ALA A 8 15.32 13.74 2.85
C ALA A 8 13.84 14.04 3.18
N GLY A 9 13.44 15.32 3.17
CA GLY A 9 12.05 15.72 3.40
C GLY A 9 11.08 15.17 2.34
N LEU A 10 11.48 15.14 1.06
CA LEU A 10 10.66 14.54 0.00
C LEU A 10 10.50 13.03 0.18
N TRP A 11 11.58 12.33 0.55
CA TRP A 11 11.52 10.91 0.87
C TRP A 11 10.60 10.63 2.05
N LEU A 12 10.67 11.43 3.11
CA LEU A 12 9.81 11.28 4.28
C LEU A 12 8.34 11.46 3.93
N ILE A 13 8.00 12.47 3.13
CA ILE A 13 6.61 12.69 2.69
C ILE A 13 6.11 11.53 1.83
N GLN A 14 6.93 11.03 0.91
CA GLN A 14 6.57 9.86 0.09
C GLN A 14 6.36 8.60 0.94
N PHE A 15 7.18 8.43 1.97
CA PHE A 15 7.05 7.33 2.92
C PHE A 15 5.78 7.44 3.76
N ILE A 16 5.46 8.63 4.30
CA ILE A 16 4.22 8.87 5.05
C ILE A 16 2.99 8.65 4.16
N SER A 17 3.03 9.09 2.91
CA SER A 17 1.98 8.86 1.92
C SER A 17 1.73 7.35 1.72
N PHE A 18 2.80 6.59 1.49
CA PHE A 18 2.73 5.15 1.36
C PHE A 18 2.15 4.48 2.62
N LEU A 19 2.64 4.84 3.82
CA LEU A 19 2.14 4.29 5.08
C LEU A 19 0.65 4.58 5.27
N THR A 20 0.21 5.81 4.95
CA THR A 20 -1.20 6.19 5.05
C THR A 20 -2.07 5.31 4.16
N ILE A 21 -1.67 5.13 2.90
CA ILE A 21 -2.40 4.29 1.94
C ILE A 21 -2.45 2.85 2.43
N PHE A 22 -1.30 2.31 2.85
CA PHE A 22 -1.19 0.95 3.37
C PHE A 22 -2.09 0.74 4.59
N SER A 23 -2.04 1.64 5.58
CA SER A 23 -2.85 1.55 6.79
C SER A 23 -4.35 1.63 6.49
N VAL A 24 -4.78 2.50 5.58
CA VAL A 24 -6.19 2.61 5.20
C VAL A 24 -6.67 1.31 4.56
N ILE A 25 -5.91 0.76 3.61
CA ILE A 25 -6.27 -0.51 2.97
C ILE A 25 -6.31 -1.62 4.00
N TYR A 26 -5.29 -1.72 4.86
CA TYR A 26 -5.21 -2.76 5.89
C TYR A 26 -6.36 -2.70 6.89
N ILE A 27 -6.75 -1.52 7.36
CA ILE A 27 -7.87 -1.34 8.32
C ILE A 27 -9.21 -1.71 7.69
N VAL A 28 -9.41 -1.38 6.42
CA VAL A 28 -10.67 -1.64 5.71
C VAL A 28 -10.75 -3.07 5.18
N PHE A 29 -9.62 -3.77 5.05
CA PHE A 29 -9.57 -5.12 4.51
C PHE A 29 -10.29 -6.10 5.46
N PRO A 30 -11.34 -6.79 5.00
CA PRO A 30 -12.12 -7.70 5.85
C PRO A 30 -11.38 -9.04 5.99
N PHE A 31 -10.34 -9.05 6.84
CA PHE A 31 -9.36 -10.12 6.93
C PHE A 31 -9.98 -11.45 7.34
N GLU A 32 -10.75 -11.48 8.42
CA GLU A 32 -11.36 -12.72 8.94
C GLU A 32 -12.40 -13.27 7.97
N TYR A 33 -13.26 -12.40 7.44
CA TYR A 33 -14.29 -12.82 6.47
C TYR A 33 -13.69 -13.45 5.22
N LEU A 34 -12.62 -12.85 4.67
CA LEU A 34 -11.96 -13.39 3.48
C LEU A 34 -11.16 -14.65 3.79
N PHE A 35 -10.60 -14.78 5.00
CA PHE A 35 -9.96 -16.00 5.45
C PHE A 35 -10.94 -17.17 5.45
N ASP A 36 -12.11 -17.00 6.07
CA ASP A 36 -13.15 -18.04 6.15
C ASP A 36 -13.60 -18.47 4.75
N VAL A 37 -13.95 -17.50 3.89
CA VAL A 37 -14.40 -17.76 2.51
C VAL A 37 -13.32 -18.44 1.67
N TYR A 38 -12.05 -18.10 1.88
CA TYR A 38 -10.94 -18.69 1.13
C TYR A 38 -10.63 -20.10 1.63
N SER A 39 -10.57 -20.29 2.95
CA SER A 39 -10.38 -21.60 3.60
C SER A 39 -11.44 -22.62 3.16
N ASP A 40 -12.70 -22.19 3.05
CA ASP A 40 -13.80 -23.01 2.54
C ASP A 40 -13.60 -23.49 1.10
N LYS A 41 -12.84 -22.74 0.27
CA LYS A 41 -12.66 -23.02 -1.16
C LYS A 41 -11.39 -23.80 -1.49
N VAL A 42 -10.27 -23.49 -0.83
CA VAL A 42 -8.97 -24.13 -1.09
C VAL A 42 -8.57 -25.16 -0.04
N GLY A 43 -9.39 -25.37 0.99
CA GLY A 43 -9.09 -26.25 2.11
C GLY A 43 -8.23 -25.57 3.18
N PHE A 44 -7.62 -26.38 4.05
CA PHE A 44 -6.91 -25.90 5.24
C PHE A 44 -5.65 -25.09 4.86
N ILE A 45 -5.77 -23.76 4.82
CA ILE A 45 -4.64 -22.83 4.75
C ILE A 45 -4.25 -22.42 6.17
N THR A 46 -2.96 -22.32 6.46
CA THR A 46 -2.51 -21.78 7.74
C THR A 46 -2.78 -20.29 7.80
N GLU A 47 -3.19 -19.78 8.96
CA GLU A 47 -3.39 -18.34 9.19
C GLU A 47 -2.14 -17.53 8.81
N THR A 48 -0.95 -18.09 9.04
CA THR A 48 0.33 -17.48 8.68
C THR A 48 0.48 -17.30 7.17
N ASN A 49 0.26 -18.35 6.37
CA ASN A 49 0.39 -18.26 4.91
C ASN A 49 -0.66 -17.32 4.30
N TRP A 50 -1.88 -17.33 4.85
CA TRP A 50 -2.91 -16.39 4.45
C TRP A 50 -2.50 -14.94 4.74
N SER A 51 -2.04 -14.68 5.97
CA SER A 51 -1.55 -13.37 6.40
C SER A 51 -0.42 -12.86 5.50
N ASP A 52 0.58 -13.68 5.23
CA ASP A 52 1.71 -13.31 4.36
C ASP A 52 1.26 -12.96 2.94
N THR A 53 0.33 -13.76 2.38
CA THR A 53 -0.21 -13.55 1.03
C THR A 53 -1.02 -12.27 0.94
N VAL A 54 -1.92 -12.05 1.90
CA VAL A 54 -2.76 -10.85 1.99
C VAL A 54 -1.89 -9.61 2.19
N LEU A 55 -0.94 -9.67 3.13
CA LEU A 55 -0.05 -8.58 3.43
C LEU A 55 0.79 -8.19 2.21
N PHE A 56 1.32 -9.19 1.48
CA PHE A 56 2.01 -8.95 0.21
C PHE A 56 1.11 -8.27 -0.82
N GLY A 57 -0.13 -8.74 -0.97
CA GLY A 57 -1.12 -8.14 -1.87
C GLY A 57 -1.43 -6.68 -1.50
N ILE A 58 -1.69 -6.40 -0.23
CA ILE A 58 -1.94 -5.05 0.28
C ILE A 58 -0.72 -4.15 0.05
N LEU A 59 0.49 -4.63 0.32
CA LEU A 59 1.74 -3.91 0.04
C LEU A 59 1.88 -3.56 -1.45
N ALA A 60 1.68 -4.53 -2.34
CA ALA A 60 1.77 -4.33 -3.78
C ALA A 60 0.78 -3.28 -4.28
N VAL A 61 -0.49 -3.38 -3.87
CA VAL A 61 -1.53 -2.40 -4.21
C VAL A 61 -1.17 -1.02 -3.66
N SER A 62 -0.68 -0.94 -2.42
CA SER A 62 -0.27 0.32 -1.78
C SER A 62 0.87 1.00 -2.54
N VAL A 63 1.87 0.25 -3.01
CA VAL A 63 2.97 0.78 -3.83
C VAL A 63 2.45 1.33 -5.15
N LEU A 64 1.56 0.60 -5.83
CA LEU A 64 0.98 1.01 -7.11
C LEU A 64 0.14 2.28 -6.95
N MET A 65 -0.71 2.35 -5.92
CA MET A 65 -1.51 3.54 -5.63
C MET A 65 -0.64 4.74 -5.27
N ASN A 66 0.39 4.57 -4.43
CA ASN A 66 1.30 5.65 -4.07
C ASN A 66 2.06 6.17 -5.29
N THR A 67 2.53 5.28 -6.15
CA THR A 67 3.18 5.63 -7.43
C THR A 67 2.23 6.40 -8.35
N GLY A 68 0.99 5.92 -8.48
CA GLY A 68 -0.06 6.57 -9.26
C GLY A 68 -0.35 7.99 -8.76
N LEU A 69 -0.48 8.18 -7.46
CA LEU A 69 -0.71 9.50 -6.85
C LEU A 69 0.45 10.46 -7.11
N ILE A 70 1.69 10.01 -6.94
CA ILE A 70 2.88 10.81 -7.24
C ILE A 70 2.87 11.24 -8.71
N PHE A 71 2.56 10.30 -9.63
CA PHE A 71 2.50 10.57 -11.05
C PHE A 71 1.39 11.57 -11.42
N LEU A 72 0.20 11.42 -10.85
CA LEU A 72 -0.92 12.33 -11.08
C LEU A 72 -0.62 13.74 -10.58
N ILE A 73 -0.11 13.89 -9.35
CA ILE A 73 0.25 15.18 -8.77
C ILE A 73 1.34 15.86 -9.62
N ALA A 74 2.36 15.11 -10.05
CA ALA A 74 3.40 15.63 -10.93
C ALA A 74 2.85 16.08 -12.29
N SER A 75 1.89 15.32 -12.86
CA SER A 75 1.27 15.64 -14.14
C SER A 75 0.38 16.87 -14.07
N VAL A 76 -0.40 17.05 -13.00
CA VAL A 76 -1.22 18.24 -12.76
C VAL A 76 -0.33 19.47 -12.62
N LYS A 77 0.75 19.39 -11.83
CA LYS A 77 1.69 20.49 -11.63
C LYS A 77 2.43 20.91 -12.90
N ARG A 78 2.55 20.03 -13.89
CA ARG A 78 3.18 20.33 -15.19
C ARG A 78 2.23 21.04 -16.16
N LYS A 79 0.91 20.87 -16.00
CA LYS A 79 -0.11 21.49 -16.85
C LYS A 79 -0.57 22.85 -16.35
N GLY A 80 -0.42 23.13 -15.05
CA GLY A 80 -0.71 24.43 -14.43
C GLY A 80 0.47 25.39 -14.42
#